data_AF-A0AAU9VIW8-F1
#
_entry.id   AF-A0AAU9VIW8-F1
#
_cell.length_a   1.000
_cell.length_b   1.000
_cell.length_c   1.000
_cell.angle_alpha   90.00
_cell.angle_beta   90.00
_cell.angle_gamma   90.00
#
_symmetry.space_group_name_H-M   'P 1'
#
loop_
_entity.id
_entity.type
_entity.pdbx_description
1 polymer ?
#
loop_
_entity_poly.entity_id
_entity_poly.type
_entity_poly.pdbx_seq_one_letter_code
_entity_poly.pdbx_strand_id
1 'polypeptide(L)'
;MNHRNENASFMDINVTVIAIILWAFSFAAAVGNRDLSVFPLIFAFLVLFLEKRSRYLRNHAGQIAVLNIAIFVINLIIGIIQTVFISVLGWIVLVGPTAVLIFTIINIVLSLIYSLYHIFGIAKAGKFQYCKLPLIGFFGDMLEQAITSK
;
A
#
# COMPACT_ATOMS: atom_id res chain seq x y z
N MET A 1 7.26 3.64 -24.44
CA MET A 1 6.50 2.44 -24.87
C MET A 1 5.03 2.68 -24.53
N ASN A 2 4.12 2.37 -25.44
CA ASN A 2 2.70 2.68 -25.27
C ASN A 2 2.00 1.47 -24.62
N HIS A 3 1.99 1.42 -23.28
CA HIS A 3 1.44 0.30 -22.49
C HIS A 3 -0.09 0.15 -22.61
N ARG A 4 -0.76 1.05 -23.33
CA ARG A 4 -2.20 1.06 -23.57
C ARG A 4 -2.75 -0.23 -24.15
N ASN A 5 -1.96 -1.00 -24.89
CA ASN A 5 -2.40 -2.23 -25.57
C ASN A 5 -1.59 -3.47 -25.17
N GLU A 6 -0.88 -3.42 -24.04
CA GLU A 6 -0.16 -4.59 -23.52
C GLU A 6 -1.11 -5.45 -22.68
N ASN A 7 -1.14 -6.75 -22.95
CA ASN A 7 -1.83 -7.74 -22.11
C ASN A 7 -0.85 -8.35 -21.12
N ALA A 8 -1.35 -8.69 -19.94
CA ALA A 8 -0.56 -9.35 -18.90
C ALA A 8 -0.09 -10.74 -19.34
N SER A 9 1.03 -11.21 -18.78
CA SER A 9 1.58 -12.52 -19.18
C SER A 9 0.78 -13.70 -18.64
N PHE A 10 0.01 -13.48 -17.57
CA PHE A 10 -0.75 -14.50 -16.87
C PHE A 10 -2.26 -14.42 -17.13
N MET A 11 -2.73 -13.34 -17.77
CA MET A 11 -4.13 -13.10 -18.12
C MET A 11 -4.18 -12.31 -19.42
N ASP A 12 -5.06 -12.70 -20.36
CA ASP A 12 -5.28 -11.96 -21.61
C ASP A 12 -6.13 -10.70 -21.38
N ILE A 13 -5.74 -9.92 -20.37
CA ILE A 13 -6.37 -8.70 -19.91
C ILE A 13 -5.32 -7.59 -19.98
N ASN A 14 -5.77 -6.39 -20.33
CA ASN A 14 -4.92 -5.21 -20.41
C ASN A 14 -4.21 -4.91 -19.08
N VAL A 15 -2.89 -4.72 -19.12
CA VAL A 15 -2.06 -4.44 -17.94
C VAL A 15 -2.51 -3.18 -17.17
N THR A 16 -3.10 -2.21 -17.86
CA THR A 16 -3.60 -0.98 -17.24
C THR A 16 -4.84 -1.25 -16.40
N VAL A 17 -5.76 -2.08 -16.92
CA VAL A 17 -6.98 -2.45 -16.19
C VAL A 17 -6.60 -3.19 -14.92
N ILE A 18 -5.67 -4.14 -15.01
CA ILE A 18 -5.18 -4.88 -13.84
C ILE A 18 -4.51 -3.92 -12.84
N ALA A 19 -3.66 -2.99 -13.30
CA ALA A 19 -3.02 -2.01 -12.43
C ALA A 19 -4.03 -1.11 -11.69
N ILE A 20 -5.07 -0.63 -12.39
CA ILE A 20 -6.14 0.17 -11.76
C ILE A 20 -6.89 -0.66 -10.71
N ILE A 21 -7.26 -1.90 -11.04
CA ILE A 21 -7.97 -2.80 -10.11
C ILE A 21 -7.12 -3.08 -8.88
N LEU A 22 -5.82 -3.35 -9.04
CA LEU A 22 -4.86 -3.54 -7.96
C LEU A 22 -4.85 -2.34 -6.99
N TRP A 23 -4.73 -1.14 -7.53
CA TRP A 23 -4.72 0.08 -6.74
C TRP A 23 -6.08 0.36 -6.07
N ALA A 24 -7.18 0.15 -6.77
CA ALA A 24 -8.53 0.33 -6.24
C ALA A 24 -8.83 -0.67 -5.11
N PHE A 25 -8.43 -1.93 -5.27
CA PHE A 25 -8.54 -2.96 -4.25
C PHE A 25 -7.69 -2.62 -3.01
N SER A 26 -6.43 -2.21 -3.22
CA SER A 26 -5.55 -1.76 -2.13
C SER A 26 -6.13 -0.54 -1.39
N PHE A 27 -6.71 0.40 -2.12
CA PHE A 27 -7.38 1.57 -1.53
C PHE A 27 -8.61 1.17 -0.70
N ALA A 28 -9.47 0.32 -1.25
CA ALA A 28 -10.66 -0.17 -0.56
C ALA A 28 -10.30 -0.93 0.73
N ALA A 29 -9.22 -1.72 0.71
CA ALA A 29 -8.72 -2.38 1.90
C ALA A 29 -8.10 -1.41 2.92
N ALA A 30 -7.46 -0.33 2.46
CA ALA A 30 -6.87 0.68 3.33
C ALA A 30 -7.92 1.56 4.05
N VAL A 31 -9.01 1.90 3.36
CA VAL A 31 -10.10 2.74 3.90
C VAL A 31 -11.18 1.91 4.60
N GLY A 32 -11.36 0.66 4.17
CA GLY A 32 -12.35 -0.27 4.70
C GLY A 32 -11.89 -1.01 5.95
N ASN A 33 -12.18 -2.31 6.00
CA ASN A 33 -11.90 -3.12 7.18
C ASN A 33 -10.38 -3.38 7.32
N ARG A 34 -9.82 -3.04 8.49
CA ARG A 34 -8.39 -3.25 8.83
C ARG A 34 -7.95 -4.72 8.68
N ASP A 35 -8.87 -5.65 8.90
CA ASP A 35 -8.60 -7.10 8.76
C ASP A 35 -8.27 -7.50 7.31
N LEU A 36 -8.68 -6.69 6.33
CA LEU A 36 -8.43 -6.95 4.91
C LEU A 36 -7.10 -6.37 4.42
N SER A 37 -6.35 -5.64 5.26
CA SER A 37 -5.11 -4.95 4.87
C SER A 37 -3.98 -5.87 4.39
N VAL A 38 -4.03 -7.16 4.70
CA VAL A 38 -3.04 -8.15 4.27
C VAL A 38 -3.30 -8.63 2.83
N PHE A 39 -4.56 -8.65 2.37
CA PHE A 39 -4.90 -9.16 1.03
C PHE A 39 -4.28 -8.35 -0.12
N PRO A 40 -4.26 -7.00 -0.10
CA PRO A 40 -3.57 -6.21 -1.13
C PRO A 40 -2.10 -6.56 -1.25
N LEU A 41 -1.44 -6.84 -0.13
CA LEU A 41 -0.03 -7.23 -0.12
C LEU A 41 0.17 -8.59 -0.79
N ILE A 42 -0.64 -9.58 -0.45
CA ILE A 42 -0.61 -10.91 -1.07
C ILE A 42 -0.85 -10.79 -2.58
N PHE A 43 -1.86 -10.02 -2.98
CA PHE A 43 -2.22 -9.85 -4.39
C PHE A 43 -1.12 -9.12 -5.17
N ALA A 44 -0.49 -8.11 -4.58
CA ALA A 44 0.65 -7.42 -5.18
C ALA A 44 1.85 -8.35 -5.39
N PHE A 45 2.19 -9.20 -4.41
CA PHE A 45 3.23 -10.21 -4.58
C PHE A 45 2.87 -11.23 -5.65
N LEU A 46 1.65 -11.74 -5.65
CA LEU A 46 1.18 -12.70 -6.66
C LEU A 46 1.34 -12.13 -8.08
N VAL A 47 0.97 -10.85 -8.28
CA VAL A 47 1.14 -10.17 -9.57
C VAL A 47 2.62 -9.98 -9.91
N LEU A 48 3.48 -9.64 -8.95
CA LEU A 48 4.93 -9.54 -9.18
C LEU A 48 5.57 -10.86 -9.64
N PHE A 49 5.10 -11.99 -9.14
CA PHE A 49 5.60 -13.32 -9.51
C PHE A 49 5.02 -13.84 -10.83
N LEU A 50 3.75 -13.55 -11.10
CA LEU A 50 3.06 -14.03 -12.31
C LEU A 50 3.35 -13.16 -13.54
N GLU A 51 3.55 -11.86 -13.35
CA GLU A 51 3.86 -10.95 -14.44
C GLU A 51 5.34 -11.00 -14.81
N LYS A 52 5.63 -11.52 -16.00
CA LYS A 52 7.01 -11.68 -16.51
C LYS A 52 7.36 -10.69 -17.62
N ARG A 53 6.36 -10.11 -18.29
CA ARG A 53 6.58 -9.35 -19.54
C ARG A 53 6.47 -7.84 -19.33
N SER A 54 5.45 -7.39 -18.60
CA SER A 54 5.17 -5.96 -18.44
C SER A 54 5.89 -5.38 -17.23
N ARG A 55 6.98 -4.65 -17.47
CA ARG A 55 7.64 -3.82 -16.43
C ARG A 55 6.70 -2.80 -15.81
N TYR A 56 5.73 -2.30 -16.57
CA TYR A 56 4.72 -1.37 -16.08
C TYR A 56 3.87 -1.99 -14.96
N LEU A 57 3.25 -3.14 -15.22
CA LEU A 57 2.40 -3.79 -14.21
C LEU A 57 3.20 -4.23 -12.98
N ARG A 58 4.42 -4.71 -13.19
CA ARG A 58 5.35 -5.08 -12.10
C ARG A 58 5.72 -3.89 -11.24
N ASN A 59 6.03 -2.74 -11.84
CA ASN A 59 6.29 -1.51 -11.10
C ASN A 59 5.08 -1.11 -10.23
N HIS A 60 3.86 -1.08 -10.77
CA HIS A 60 2.66 -0.78 -9.97
C HIS A 60 2.47 -1.78 -8.82
N ALA A 61 2.64 -3.08 -9.07
CA ALA A 61 2.54 -4.10 -8.03
C ALA A 61 3.63 -3.94 -6.95
N GLY A 62 4.87 -3.62 -7.34
CA GLY A 62 5.97 -3.35 -6.41
C GLY A 62 5.71 -2.16 -5.50
N GLN A 63 5.19 -1.07 -6.07
CA GLN A 63 4.81 0.13 -5.31
C GLN A 63 3.66 -0.15 -4.32
N ILE A 64 2.66 -0.94 -4.71
CA ILE A 64 1.58 -1.38 -3.81
C ILE A 64 2.13 -2.23 -2.66
N ALA A 65 3.00 -3.21 -2.97
CA ALA A 65 3.59 -4.07 -1.95
C ALA A 65 4.36 -3.26 -0.92
N VAL A 66 5.24 -2.35 -1.36
CA VAL A 66 6.02 -1.49 -0.47
C VAL A 66 5.14 -0.54 0.33
N LEU A 67 4.13 0.06 -0.28
CA LEU A 67 3.19 0.93 0.44
C LEU A 67 2.47 0.17 1.56
N ASN A 68 1.97 -1.04 1.28
CA ASN A 68 1.27 -1.84 2.29
C ASN A 68 2.21 -2.33 3.40
N ILE A 69 3.47 -2.69 3.07
CA ILE A 69 4.49 -3.01 4.09
C ILE A 69 4.77 -1.80 4.97
N ALA A 70 4.95 -0.61 4.38
CA ALA A 70 5.21 0.61 5.14
C ALA A 70 4.03 0.95 6.07
N ILE A 71 2.80 0.86 5.58
CA ILE A 71 1.59 1.06 6.38
C ILE A 71 1.53 0.07 7.55
N PHE A 72 1.79 -1.21 7.28
CA PHE A 72 1.81 -2.24 8.32
C PHE A 72 2.84 -1.94 9.41
N VAL A 73 4.07 -1.60 9.04
CA VAL A 73 5.14 -1.27 9.99
C VAL A 73 4.80 -0.04 10.82
N ILE A 74 4.29 1.03 10.20
CA ILE A 74 3.92 2.27 10.92
C ILE A 74 2.78 1.99 11.90
N ASN A 75 1.74 1.27 11.47
CA ASN A 75 0.60 0.94 12.35
C ASN A 75 1.02 0.02 13.51
N LEU A 76 1.94 -0.92 13.27
CA LEU A 76 2.49 -1.77 14.31
C LEU A 76 3.26 -0.95 15.37
N ILE A 77 4.13 -0.04 14.93
CA ILE A 77 4.90 0.84 15.84
C ILE A 77 3.95 1.69 16.68
N ILE A 78 2.96 2.33 16.06
CA ILE A 78 1.99 3.18 16.76
C ILE A 78 1.15 2.36 17.74
N GLY A 79 0.73 1.15 17.35
CA GLY A 79 0.00 0.24 18.22
C GLY A 79 0.81 -0.14 19.45
N ILE A 80 2.10 -0.49 19.29
CA ILE A 80 3.00 -0.78 20.41
C ILE A 80 3.14 0.43 21.33
N ILE A 81 3.37 1.62 20.78
CA ILE A 81 3.49 2.86 21.57
C ILE A 81 2.19 3.13 22.34
N GLN A 82 1.04 3.00 21.70
CA GLN A 82 -0.26 3.19 22.34
C GLN A 82 -0.48 2.20 23.48
N THR A 83 -0.23 0.91 23.24
CA THR A 83 -0.37 -0.13 24.26
C THR A 83 0.53 0.13 25.46
N VAL A 84 1.83 0.40 25.23
CA VAL A 84 2.79 0.69 26.30
C VAL A 84 2.37 1.93 27.08
N PHE A 85 1.99 3.01 26.40
CA PHE A 85 1.57 4.25 27.04
C PHE A 85 0.34 4.03 27.96
N ILE A 86 -0.69 3.34 27.45
CA ILE A 86 -1.90 3.04 28.22
C ILE A 86 -1.60 2.09 29.38
N SER A 87 -0.76 1.07 29.19
CA SER A 87 -0.39 0.15 30.26
C SER A 87 0.37 0.83 31.41
N VAL A 88 1.24 1.80 31.11
CA VAL A 88 2.07 2.47 32.11
C VAL A 88 1.34 3.63 32.80
N LEU A 89 0.56 4.42 32.05
CA LEU A 89 -0.03 5.68 32.54
C LEU A 89 -1.56 5.68 32.58
N GLY A 90 -2.22 4.64 32.06
CA GLY A 90 -3.68 4.59 31.93
C GLY A 90 -4.45 4.49 33.23
N TRP A 91 -3.78 4.20 34.35
CA TRP A 91 -4.37 4.22 35.69
C TRP A 91 -4.56 5.64 36.23
N ILE A 92 -3.91 6.65 35.63
CA ILE A 92 -4.08 8.05 36.00
C ILE A 92 -5.42 8.55 35.43
N VAL A 93 -6.23 9.16 36.29
CA VAL A 93 -7.53 9.74 35.93
C VAL A 93 -7.39 10.68 34.73
N LEU A 94 -8.28 10.53 33.75
CA LEU A 94 -8.31 11.24 32.46
C LEU A 94 -7.18 10.93 31.46
N VAL A 95 -6.03 10.39 31.89
CA VAL A 95 -4.91 10.07 30.96
C VAL A 95 -5.30 9.01 29.94
N GLY A 96 -5.96 7.93 30.37
CA GLY A 96 -6.44 6.87 29.47
C GLY A 96 -7.36 7.41 28.36
N PRO A 97 -8.49 8.08 28.70
CA PRO A 97 -9.38 8.69 27.71
C PRO A 97 -8.69 9.69 26.79
N THR A 98 -7.83 10.57 27.33
CA THR A 98 -7.09 11.55 26.53
C THR A 98 -6.12 10.87 25.57
N ALA A 99 -5.40 9.84 26.01
CA ALA A 99 -4.49 9.07 25.14
C ALA A 99 -5.26 8.41 23.98
N VAL A 100 -6.38 7.75 24.28
CA VAL A 100 -7.23 7.13 23.25
C VAL A 100 -7.68 8.16 22.21
N LEU A 101 -8.09 9.36 22.64
CA LEU A 101 -8.48 10.44 21.75
C LEU A 101 -7.32 10.90 20.85
N ILE A 102 -6.13 11.12 21.43
CA ILE A 102 -4.93 11.54 20.69
C ILE A 102 -4.54 10.48 19.65
N PHE A 103 -4.46 9.21 20.03
CA PHE A 103 -4.13 8.12 19.10
C PHE A 103 -5.20 7.94 18.02
N THR A 104 -6.47 8.20 18.33
CA THR A 104 -7.54 8.20 17.32
C THR A 104 -7.31 9.28 16.28
N ILE A 105 -6.97 10.51 16.69
CA ILE A 105 -6.66 11.61 15.78
C ILE A 105 -5.45 11.27 14.90
N ILE A 106 -4.37 10.73 15.50
CA ILE A 106 -3.17 10.29 14.77
C ILE A 106 -3.54 9.25 13.70
N ASN A 107 -4.35 8.24 14.05
CA ASN A 107 -4.80 7.20 13.13
C ASN A 107 -5.63 7.77 11.96
N ILE A 108 -6.50 8.75 12.22
CA ILE A 108 -7.28 9.42 11.16
C ILE A 108 -6.36 10.17 10.20
N VAL A 109 -5.41 10.95 10.72
CA VAL A 109 -4.44 11.70 9.91
C VAL A 109 -3.61 10.76 9.04
N LEU A 110 -3.13 9.66 9.60
CA LEU A 110 -2.36 8.66 8.85
C LEU A 110 -3.20 7.98 7.78
N SER A 111 -4.46 7.63 8.08
CA SER A 111 -5.37 7.05 7.09
C SER A 111 -5.60 7.97 5.89
N LEU A 112 -5.72 9.29 6.13
CA LEU A 112 -5.81 10.29 5.07
C LEU A 112 -4.52 10.33 4.23
N ILE A 113 -3.36 10.31 4.87
CA ILE A 113 -2.06 10.27 4.17
C ILE A 113 -1.95 9.01 3.31
N TYR A 114 -2.26 7.84 3.85
CA TYR A 114 -2.23 6.57 3.11
C TYR A 114 -3.20 6.58 1.93
N SER A 115 -4.39 7.14 2.12
CA SER A 115 -5.39 7.32 1.07
C SER A 115 -4.85 8.15 -0.09
N LEU A 116 -4.13 9.23 0.18
CA LEU A 116 -3.50 10.04 -0.87
C LEU A 116 -2.52 9.23 -1.71
N TYR A 117 -1.64 8.42 -1.09
CA TYR A 117 -0.71 7.57 -1.83
C TYR A 117 -1.42 6.58 -2.77
N HIS A 118 -2.53 6.00 -2.31
CA HIS A 118 -3.34 5.11 -3.14
C HIS A 118 -4.00 5.84 -4.31
N ILE A 119 -4.58 7.02 -4.06
CA ILE A 119 -5.17 7.86 -5.11
C ILE A 119 -4.11 8.27 -6.14
N PHE A 120 -2.89 8.61 -5.71
CA PHE A 120 -1.77 8.87 -6.62
C PHE A 120 -1.44 7.66 -7.50
N GLY A 121 -1.42 6.45 -6.91
CA GLY A 121 -1.22 5.21 -7.65
C GLY A 121 -2.29 4.96 -8.72
N ILE A 122 -3.57 5.15 -8.37
CA ILE A 122 -4.70 5.07 -9.31
C ILE A 122 -4.55 6.11 -10.43
N ALA A 123 -4.26 7.37 -10.09
CA ALA A 123 -4.13 8.44 -11.06
C ALA A 123 -2.97 8.21 -12.04
N LYS A 124 -1.86 7.65 -11.57
CA LYS A 124 -0.73 7.26 -12.42
C LYS A 124 -1.10 6.10 -13.35
N ALA A 125 -1.82 5.10 -12.83
CA ALA A 125 -2.30 3.99 -13.64
C ALA A 125 -3.26 4.45 -14.75
N GLY A 126 -4.20 5.35 -14.42
CA GLY A 126 -5.13 5.93 -15.40
C GLY A 126 -4.45 6.81 -16.46
N LYS A 127 -3.26 7.36 -16.17
CA LYS A 127 -2.42 8.11 -17.12
C LYS A 127 -1.44 7.24 -17.89
N PHE A 128 -1.46 5.91 -17.71
CA PHE A 128 -0.53 4.96 -18.35
C PHE A 128 0.94 5.26 -18.02
N GLN A 129 1.20 5.77 -16.82
CA GLN A 129 2.54 6.14 -16.36
C GLN A 129 3.01 5.22 -15.25
N TYR A 130 4.30 4.85 -15.28
CA TYR A 130 4.96 4.19 -14.15
C TYR A 130 4.65 4.90 -12.83
N CYS A 131 4.45 4.11 -11.79
CA CYS A 131 4.24 4.60 -10.45
C CYS A 131 5.58 4.79 -9.75
N LYS A 132 5.80 5.99 -9.24
CA LYS A 132 6.89 6.28 -8.32
C LYS A 132 6.30 7.08 -7.17
N LEU A 133 6.02 6.40 -6.06
CA LEU A 133 5.47 7.04 -4.89
C LEU A 133 6.52 8.00 -4.30
N PRO A 134 6.13 9.20 -3.84
CA PRO A 134 7.05 10.07 -3.15
C PRO A 134 7.58 9.37 -1.88
N LEU A 135 8.84 9.63 -1.53
CA LEU A 135 9.56 9.10 -0.36
C LEU A 135 9.85 7.59 -0.37
N ILE A 136 8.88 6.75 -0.75
CA ILE A 136 9.01 5.27 -0.69
C ILE A 136 9.21 4.61 -2.05
N GLY A 137 9.15 5.38 -3.15
CA GLY A 137 9.21 4.85 -4.50
C GLY A 137 10.47 4.06 -4.83
N PHE A 138 11.61 4.44 -4.26
CA PHE A 138 12.88 3.75 -4.45
C PHE A 138 12.86 2.30 -3.94
N PHE A 139 12.18 2.04 -2.82
CA PHE A 139 12.05 0.68 -2.28
C PHE A 139 11.17 -0.21 -3.18
N GLY A 140 10.14 0.37 -3.80
CA GLY A 140 9.31 -0.34 -4.78
C GLY A 140 10.10 -0.77 -6.01
N ASP A 141 10.97 0.12 -6.50
CA ASP A 141 11.85 -0.16 -7.63
C ASP A 141 12.91 -1.24 -7.26
N MET A 142 13.46 -1.20 -6.05
CA MET A 142 14.36 -2.25 -5.54
C MET A 142 13.68 -3.62 -5.41
N LEU A 143 12.45 -3.66 -4.89
CA LEU A 143 11.68 -4.90 -4.74
C LEU A 143 11.43 -5.55 -6.11
N GLU A 144 11.06 -4.75 -7.11
CA GLU A 144 10.89 -5.23 -8.48
C GLU A 144 12.18 -5.88 -9.00
N GLN A 145 13.32 -5.17 -8.89
CA GLN A 145 14.61 -5.66 -9.37
C GLN A 145 15.04 -6.96 -8.68
N ALA A 146 14.87 -7.06 -7.36
CA ALA A 146 15.22 -8.27 -6.61
C ALA A 146 14.49 -9.51 -7.12
N ILE A 147 13.21 -9.37 -7.46
CA ILE A 147 12.37 -10.47 -7.97
C ILE A 147 12.71 -10.80 -9.44
N THR A 148 13.13 -9.82 -10.24
CA THR A 148 13.49 -10.04 -11.66
C THR A 148 14.91 -10.48 -11.93
N SER A 149 15.83 -10.33 -10.98
CA SER A 149 17.26 -10.62 -11.21
C SER A 149 17.62 -12.12 -11.36
N LYS A 150 16.62 -12.97 -11.62
CA LYS A 150 16.77 -14.40 -11.88
C LYS A 150 16.41 -14.75 -13.31
#